data_AF-W5MWC1-F1
#
_entry.id   AF-W5MWC1-F1
#
_cell.length_a   1.000
_cell.length_b   1.000
_cell.length_c   1.000
_cell.angle_alpha   90.00
_cell.angle_beta   90.00
_cell.angle_gamma   90.00
#
_symmetry.space_group_name_H-M   'P 1'
#
loop_
_entity.id
_entity.type
_entity.pdbx_description
1 polymer ?
#
loop_
_entity_poly.entity_id
_entity_poly.type
_entity_poly.pdbx_seq_one_letter_code
_entity_poly.pdbx_strand_id
1 'polypeptide(L)'
;MAGSALMRLPVRTLLVAGGGHCRTKTHSAFCWISRNKYFLKNVGGNSAFLVTLPALSFMGYQAYRLVSGSGVVHAFDKAQDVIEQADYLYSCGETEKLYQLLVQYKDSDNAEFLWRLARATRDLAFQSHISTEDKKRLTYEAFDCVKKALEINQSCFSAHKWYAVCLSDIGEYEGTKIKIGNAYVIREHLEKAITLNPKDATSIHILGLWCFAFAELPWYQHKIAAMIFASPPSSTYEEALSFFLRAEEVDCNFYSKNLLMVGKTYMMLKEEEKARMWLSKARDYPAHTEEDKQVHKEAVDLLKKLNN
;
A
#
# COMPACT_ATOMS: atom_id res chain seq x y z
N MET A 1 -21.57 16.66 -13.83
CA MET A 1 -21.43 15.56 -12.85
C MET A 1 -20.04 14.92 -12.96
N ALA A 2 -18.98 15.69 -12.71
CA ALA A 2 -17.59 15.31 -13.02
C ALA A 2 -16.66 15.44 -11.79
N GLY A 3 -17.07 14.86 -10.66
CA GLY A 3 -16.29 14.93 -9.41
C GLY A 3 -16.37 13.69 -8.51
N SER A 4 -16.93 12.58 -8.99
CA SER A 4 -17.22 11.38 -8.18
C SER A 4 -16.35 10.16 -8.51
N ALA A 5 -15.18 10.36 -9.11
CA ALA A 5 -14.24 9.28 -9.44
C ALA A 5 -12.82 9.57 -8.92
N LEU A 6 -12.70 10.22 -7.77
CA LEU A 6 -11.44 10.25 -7.03
C LEU A 6 -11.21 8.85 -6.47
N MET A 7 -10.38 8.09 -7.19
CA MET A 7 -9.78 6.80 -6.79
C MET A 7 -10.75 5.69 -6.37
N ARG A 8 -11.65 5.26 -7.28
CA ARG A 8 -12.08 3.86 -7.22
C ARG A 8 -10.92 3.00 -7.71
N LEU A 9 -10.09 2.58 -6.75
CA LEU A 9 -9.00 1.65 -6.96
C LEU A 9 -9.46 0.26 -6.55
N PRO A 10 -9.99 -0.59 -7.43
CA PRO A 10 -10.00 -2.02 -7.16
C PRO A 10 -8.56 -2.50 -7.33
N VAL A 11 -7.68 -2.28 -6.34
CA VAL A 11 -6.31 -2.81 -6.41
C VAL A 11 -6.40 -4.32 -6.28
N ARG A 12 -6.47 -4.99 -7.42
CA ARG A 12 -6.26 -6.43 -7.53
C ARG A 12 -5.04 -6.66 -8.40
N THR A 13 -3.87 -6.37 -7.85
CA THR A 13 -2.61 -6.75 -8.49
C THR A 13 -2.42 -8.25 -8.23
N LEU A 14 -2.66 -9.07 -9.25
CA LEU A 14 -2.26 -10.47 -9.24
C LEU A 14 -0.74 -10.50 -9.36
N LEU A 15 -0.05 -11.01 -8.35
CA LEU A 15 1.36 -11.38 -8.47
C LEU A 15 1.44 -12.48 -9.52
N VAL A 16 2.02 -12.17 -10.69
CA VAL A 16 2.34 -13.17 -11.69
C VAL A 16 3.48 -14.04 -11.16
N ALA A 17 3.17 -15.29 -10.80
CA ALA A 17 4.17 -16.33 -10.63
C ALA A 17 4.70 -16.74 -12.03
N GLY A 18 5.65 -15.96 -12.56
CA GLY A 18 6.25 -16.18 -13.87
C GLY A 18 7.76 -16.35 -13.75
N GLY A 19 8.24 -17.60 -13.73
CA GLY A 19 9.66 -17.93 -13.80
C GLY A 19 10.26 -17.50 -15.14
N GLY A 20 10.92 -16.34 -15.14
CA GLY A 20 11.77 -15.86 -16.23
C GLY A 20 13.23 -15.84 -15.80
N HIS A 21 14.02 -16.78 -16.31
CA HIS A 21 15.46 -16.85 -16.11
C HIS A 21 16.15 -15.58 -16.66
N CYS A 22 16.75 -14.77 -15.78
CA CYS A 22 17.81 -13.85 -16.17
C CYS A 22 19.03 -14.06 -15.27
N ARG A 23 20.15 -14.43 -15.89
CA ARG A 23 21.37 -14.95 -15.27
C ARG A 23 22.37 -13.82 -14.98
N THR A 24 22.92 -13.88 -13.76
CA THR A 24 24.22 -13.31 -13.29
C THR A 24 24.29 -11.78 -13.13
N LYS A 25 24.95 -11.20 -12.10
CA LYS A 25 26.15 -11.61 -11.37
C LYS A 25 26.09 -11.23 -9.88
N THR A 26 26.71 -12.10 -9.09
CA THR A 26 27.17 -11.96 -7.71
C THR A 26 27.96 -10.68 -7.46
N HIS A 27 27.65 -9.96 -6.37
CA HIS A 27 28.66 -9.28 -5.56
C HIS A 27 28.28 -9.30 -4.07
N SER A 28 29.31 -9.55 -3.29
CA SER A 28 29.40 -9.86 -1.87
C SER A 28 28.69 -8.90 -0.92
N ALA A 29 28.01 -9.48 0.06
CA ALA A 29 27.59 -8.84 1.29
C ALA A 29 28.78 -8.34 2.12
N PHE A 30 28.68 -7.13 2.66
CA PHE A 30 29.45 -6.69 3.82
C PHE A 30 28.47 -6.17 4.88
N CYS A 31 28.25 -6.99 5.90
CA CYS A 31 27.47 -6.67 7.08
C CYS A 31 28.38 -5.89 8.05
N TRP A 32 28.14 -4.59 8.21
CA TRP A 32 28.79 -3.77 9.25
C TRP A 32 27.97 -3.85 10.54
N ILE A 33 28.40 -4.70 11.47
CA ILE A 33 27.88 -4.70 12.84
C ILE A 33 28.67 -3.67 13.65
N SER A 34 28.09 -2.49 13.84
CA SER A 34 28.59 -1.47 14.76
C SER A 34 28.33 -1.90 16.20
N ARG A 35 29.37 -2.42 16.87
CA ARG A 35 29.39 -2.70 18.32
C ARG A 35 29.39 -1.39 19.10
N ASN A 36 28.26 -1.01 19.68
CA ASN A 36 28.20 0.02 20.73
C ASN A 36 28.83 -0.55 22.02
N LYS A 37 30.02 -0.06 22.39
CA LYS A 37 30.63 -0.31 23.71
C LYS A 37 30.05 0.71 24.70
N TYR A 38 29.20 0.26 25.61
CA TYR A 38 28.84 1.05 26.78
C TYR A 38 30.04 1.12 27.73
N PHE A 39 30.45 2.35 28.00
CA PHE A 39 31.53 2.74 28.90
C PHE A 39 30.99 2.67 30.34
N LEU A 40 31.34 1.63 31.10
CA LEU A 40 31.06 1.58 32.54
C LEU A 40 32.17 2.31 33.29
N LYS A 41 31.77 3.40 33.94
CA LYS A 41 32.59 4.27 34.78
C LYS A 41 32.93 3.53 36.09
N ASN A 42 34.21 3.37 36.36
CA ASN A 42 34.74 2.71 37.55
C ASN A 42 34.66 3.68 38.74
N VAL A 43 33.98 3.30 39.83
CA VAL A 43 34.04 4.00 41.12
C VAL A 43 34.67 3.02 42.12
N GLY A 44 35.81 3.42 42.67
CA GLY A 44 36.56 2.65 43.66
C GLY A 44 35.88 2.67 45.03
N GLY A 45 36.01 1.54 45.74
CA GLY A 45 35.58 1.37 47.12
C GLY A 45 35.61 -0.10 47.50
N ASN A 46 36.49 -0.45 48.44
CA ASN A 46 36.74 -1.80 48.93
C ASN A 46 35.47 -2.53 49.36
N SER A 47 35.13 -3.62 48.67
CA SER A 47 34.63 -4.91 49.19
C SER A 47 34.16 -5.74 48.00
N ALA A 48 34.98 -6.72 47.58
CA ALA A 48 34.58 -7.70 46.59
C ALA A 48 33.58 -8.70 47.23
N PHE A 49 32.31 -8.31 47.32
CA PHE A 49 31.24 -9.28 47.46
C PHE A 49 31.08 -9.98 46.11
N LEU A 50 31.75 -11.13 45.95
CA LEU A 50 31.40 -12.10 44.93
C LEU A 50 29.97 -12.59 45.24
N VAL A 51 28.97 -11.89 44.69
CA VAL A 51 27.62 -12.44 44.59
C VAL A 51 27.72 -13.57 43.59
N THR A 52 28.04 -14.77 44.09
CA THR A 52 27.83 -16.00 43.36
C THR A 52 26.34 -16.09 43.12
N LEU A 53 25.87 -15.63 41.95
CA LEU A 53 24.57 -16.01 41.44
C LEU A 53 24.50 -17.54 41.55
N PRO A 54 23.60 -18.10 42.36
CA PRO A 54 23.53 -19.54 42.55
C PRO A 54 23.48 -20.19 41.17
N ALA A 55 24.21 -21.28 40.92
CA ALA A 55 24.12 -21.99 39.64
C ALA A 55 22.65 -22.30 39.24
N LEU A 56 21.78 -22.44 40.24
CA LEU A 56 20.32 -22.53 40.14
C LEU A 56 19.64 -21.31 39.46
N SER A 57 20.10 -20.08 39.69
CA SER A 57 19.54 -18.88 39.04
C SER A 57 19.97 -18.77 37.58
N PHE A 58 21.17 -19.24 37.24
CA PHE A 58 21.64 -19.28 35.85
C PHE A 58 20.94 -20.37 35.03
N MET A 59 20.76 -21.57 35.60
CA MET A 59 19.97 -22.62 34.96
C MET A 59 18.49 -22.24 34.82
N GLY A 60 17.90 -21.60 35.82
CA GLY A 60 16.53 -21.06 35.75
C GLY A 60 16.37 -20.00 34.65
N TYR A 61 17.36 -19.09 34.52
CA TYR A 61 17.38 -18.09 33.44
C TYR A 61 17.58 -18.71 32.05
N GLN A 62 18.41 -19.75 31.91
CA GLN A 62 18.56 -20.47 30.65
C GLN A 62 17.31 -21.27 30.28
N ALA A 63 16.68 -21.95 31.24
CA ALA A 63 15.42 -22.65 31.03
C ALA A 63 14.31 -21.66 30.64
N TYR A 64 14.23 -20.51 31.31
CA TYR A 64 13.33 -19.42 30.93
C TYR A 64 13.62 -18.94 29.51
N ARG A 65 14.87 -18.65 29.14
CA ARG A 65 15.23 -18.24 27.77
C ARG A 65 14.92 -19.29 26.71
N LEU A 66 15.11 -20.58 27.01
CA LEU A 66 14.81 -21.67 26.08
C LEU A 66 13.30 -21.85 25.89
N VAL A 67 12.52 -21.83 26.97
CA VAL A 67 11.06 -21.96 26.92
C VAL A 67 10.43 -20.72 26.30
N SER A 68 10.84 -19.51 26.72
CA SER A 68 10.37 -18.26 26.13
C SER A 68 10.80 -18.12 24.67
N GLY A 69 12.03 -18.53 24.32
CA GLY A 69 12.51 -18.55 22.93
C GLY A 69 11.72 -19.51 22.07
N SER A 70 11.51 -20.75 22.51
CA SER A 70 10.74 -21.76 21.78
C SER A 70 9.27 -21.36 21.60
N GLY A 71 8.65 -20.75 22.62
CA GLY A 71 7.27 -20.26 22.54
C GLY A 71 7.12 -19.09 21.56
N VAL A 72 8.07 -18.15 21.57
CA VAL A 72 8.07 -17.01 20.64
C VAL A 72 8.31 -17.46 19.20
N VAL A 73 9.22 -18.40 18.96
CA VAL A 73 9.47 -18.97 17.62
C VAL A 73 8.21 -19.67 17.10
N HIS A 74 7.59 -20.54 17.90
CA HIS A 74 6.37 -21.22 17.46
C HIS A 74 5.19 -20.25 17.22
N ALA A 75 5.06 -19.19 18.02
CA ALA A 75 4.03 -18.17 17.79
C ALA A 75 4.29 -17.37 16.51
N PHE A 76 5.57 -17.09 16.20
CA PHE A 76 5.98 -16.43 14.97
C PHE A 76 5.73 -17.32 13.75
N ASP A 77 6.09 -18.60 13.81
CA ASP A 77 5.87 -19.58 12.74
C ASP A 77 4.37 -19.69 12.42
N LYS A 78 3.53 -19.82 13.46
CA LYS A 78 2.07 -19.85 13.29
C LYS A 78 1.53 -18.55 12.67
N ALA A 79 2.07 -17.39 13.05
CA ALA A 79 1.63 -16.12 12.49
C ALA A 79 2.02 -16.01 11.00
N GLN A 80 3.21 -16.48 10.66
CA GLN A 80 3.71 -16.51 9.29
C GLN A 80 2.86 -17.42 8.40
N ASP A 81 2.49 -18.61 8.87
CA ASP A 81 1.62 -19.54 8.14
C ASP A 81 0.27 -18.89 7.78
N VAL A 82 -0.32 -18.15 8.72
CA VAL A 82 -1.59 -17.45 8.50
C VAL A 82 -1.43 -16.31 7.50
N ILE A 83 -0.31 -15.58 7.56
CA ILE A 83 0.01 -14.52 6.61
C ILE A 83 0.14 -15.10 5.19
N GLU A 84 0.87 -16.21 5.04
CA GLU A 84 1.04 -16.89 3.75
C GLU A 84 -0.29 -17.39 3.20
N GLN A 85 -1.13 -17.98 4.06
CA GLN A 85 -2.47 -18.38 3.68
C GLN A 85 -3.34 -17.18 3.25
N ALA A 86 -3.25 -16.06 3.95
CA ALA A 86 -3.98 -14.84 3.61
C ALA A 86 -3.51 -14.26 2.26
N ASP A 87 -2.21 -14.22 2.01
CA ASP A 87 -1.67 -13.74 0.74
C ASP A 87 -1.99 -14.70 -0.42
N TYR A 88 -2.03 -16.01 -0.17
CA TYR A 88 -2.55 -17.00 -1.14
C TYR A 88 -4.02 -16.77 -1.47
N LEU A 89 -4.90 -16.66 -0.46
CA LEU A 89 -6.33 -16.40 -0.67
C LEU A 89 -6.57 -15.09 -1.43
N TYR A 90 -5.78 -14.05 -1.12
CA TYR A 90 -5.81 -12.79 -1.87
C TYR A 90 -5.44 -12.99 -3.34
N SER A 91 -4.37 -13.75 -3.62
CA SER A 91 -3.94 -14.06 -4.99
C SER A 91 -4.96 -14.88 -5.78
N CYS A 92 -5.69 -15.77 -5.11
CA CYS A 92 -6.79 -16.55 -5.72
C CYS A 92 -8.07 -15.73 -5.88
N GLY A 93 -8.14 -14.55 -5.28
CA GLY A 93 -9.32 -13.71 -5.31
C GLY A 93 -10.49 -14.19 -4.45
N GLU A 94 -10.19 -14.96 -3.41
CA GLU A 94 -11.15 -15.56 -2.48
C GLU A 94 -11.45 -14.57 -1.32
N THR A 95 -12.07 -13.43 -1.65
CA THR A 95 -12.25 -12.28 -0.76
C THR A 95 -12.98 -12.63 0.54
N GLU A 96 -14.06 -13.39 0.48
CA GLU A 96 -14.88 -13.76 1.63
C GLU A 96 -14.12 -14.70 2.57
N LYS A 97 -13.41 -15.70 2.03
CA LYS A 97 -12.57 -16.62 2.81
C LYS A 97 -11.40 -15.87 3.46
N LEU A 98 -10.78 -14.94 2.72
CA LEU A 98 -9.72 -14.08 3.23
C LEU A 98 -10.20 -13.24 4.41
N TYR A 99 -11.37 -12.60 4.27
CA TYR A 99 -11.97 -11.82 5.35
C TYR A 99 -12.27 -12.70 6.58
N GLN A 100 -12.89 -13.87 6.38
CA GLN A 100 -13.20 -14.81 7.47
C GLN A 100 -11.95 -15.32 8.21
N LEU A 101 -10.84 -15.50 7.49
CA LEU A 101 -9.56 -15.85 8.09
C LEU A 101 -9.02 -14.70 8.95
N LEU A 102 -8.99 -13.49 8.40
CA LEU A 102 -8.31 -12.35 9.02
C LEU A 102 -9.12 -11.66 10.12
N VAL A 103 -10.46 -11.71 10.09
CA VAL A 103 -11.32 -11.07 11.10
C VAL A 103 -11.10 -11.65 12.50
N GLN A 104 -10.62 -12.88 12.59
CA GLN A 104 -10.21 -13.54 13.84
C GLN A 104 -9.03 -12.83 14.52
N TYR A 105 -8.28 -12.03 13.76
CA TYR A 105 -7.10 -11.28 14.21
C TYR A 105 -7.35 -9.77 14.29
N LYS A 106 -8.61 -9.31 14.24
CA LYS A 106 -8.96 -7.88 14.31
C LYS A 106 -8.39 -7.16 15.55
N ASP A 107 -8.29 -7.89 16.66
CA ASP A 107 -7.79 -7.37 17.92
C ASP A 107 -6.29 -7.63 18.13
N SER A 108 -5.60 -8.21 17.14
CA SER A 108 -4.17 -8.51 17.20
C SER A 108 -3.31 -7.24 17.32
N ASP A 109 -2.19 -7.37 18.03
CA ASP A 109 -1.11 -6.37 18.11
C ASP A 109 -0.06 -6.58 16.99
N ASN A 110 -0.44 -7.23 15.90
CA ASN A 110 0.41 -7.41 14.72
C ASN A 110 -0.12 -6.57 13.53
N ALA A 111 0.63 -5.54 13.17
CA ALA A 111 0.33 -4.67 12.04
C ALA A 111 0.13 -5.44 10.72
N GLU A 112 0.83 -6.57 10.53
CA GLU A 112 0.75 -7.40 9.32
C GLU A 112 -0.61 -8.06 9.13
N PHE A 113 -1.31 -8.41 10.22
CA PHE A 113 -2.69 -8.89 10.13
C PHE A 113 -3.66 -7.74 9.89
N LEU A 114 -3.46 -6.60 10.56
CA LEU A 114 -4.41 -5.49 10.53
C LEU A 114 -4.49 -4.80 9.16
N TRP A 115 -3.36 -4.54 8.49
CA TRP A 115 -3.41 -3.94 7.16
C TRP A 115 -3.98 -4.91 6.12
N ARG A 116 -3.71 -6.22 6.25
CA ARG A 116 -4.30 -7.25 5.39
C ARG A 116 -5.81 -7.37 5.63
N LEU A 117 -6.24 -7.30 6.88
CA LEU A 117 -7.66 -7.28 7.24
C LEU A 117 -8.32 -6.05 6.63
N ALA A 118 -7.72 -4.87 6.75
CA ALA A 118 -8.24 -3.66 6.14
C ALA A 118 -8.44 -3.80 4.62
N ARG A 119 -7.44 -4.35 3.91
CA ARG A 119 -7.53 -4.68 2.49
C ARG A 119 -8.71 -5.62 2.20
N ALA A 120 -8.82 -6.71 2.95
CA ALA A 120 -9.88 -7.70 2.76
C ALA A 120 -11.28 -7.13 3.05
N THR A 121 -11.42 -6.37 4.14
CA THR A 121 -12.67 -5.69 4.54
C THR A 121 -13.10 -4.69 3.49
N ARG A 122 -12.15 -3.93 2.94
CA ARG A 122 -12.40 -3.01 1.82
C ARG A 122 -12.84 -3.78 0.59
N ASP A 123 -12.09 -4.78 0.14
CA ASP A 123 -12.45 -5.55 -1.06
C ASP A 123 -13.84 -6.19 -0.94
N LEU A 124 -14.20 -6.67 0.26
CA LEU A 124 -15.55 -7.13 0.59
C LEU A 124 -16.58 -6.01 0.41
N ALA A 125 -16.33 -4.80 0.95
CA ALA A 125 -17.22 -3.65 0.80
C ALA A 125 -17.52 -3.28 -0.66
N PHE A 126 -16.57 -3.51 -1.57
CA PHE A 126 -16.74 -3.19 -2.99
C PHE A 126 -17.42 -4.28 -3.82
N GLN A 127 -17.78 -5.43 -3.22
CA GLN A 127 -18.55 -6.45 -3.92
C GLN A 127 -19.97 -5.98 -4.27
N SER A 128 -20.51 -6.51 -5.37
CA SER A 128 -21.79 -6.08 -5.94
C SER A 128 -22.99 -6.43 -5.06
N HIS A 129 -22.92 -7.51 -4.30
CA HIS A 129 -24.02 -8.01 -3.47
C HIS A 129 -24.14 -7.34 -2.09
N ILE A 130 -23.15 -6.53 -1.70
CA ILE A 130 -23.15 -5.85 -0.40
C ILE A 130 -24.10 -4.63 -0.43
N SER A 131 -24.88 -4.46 0.64
CA SER A 131 -25.83 -3.35 0.81
C SER A 131 -25.10 -2.01 0.96
N THR A 132 -25.69 -0.89 0.53
CA THR A 132 -25.05 0.45 0.64
C THR A 132 -24.68 0.83 2.08
N GLU A 133 -25.47 0.38 3.06
CA GLU A 133 -25.21 0.62 4.47
C GLU A 133 -24.01 -0.20 4.97
N ASP A 134 -23.94 -1.47 4.59
CA ASP A 134 -22.79 -2.32 4.87
C ASP A 134 -21.51 -1.82 4.18
N LYS A 135 -21.60 -1.29 2.96
CA LYS A 135 -20.44 -0.69 2.27
C LYS A 135 -19.85 0.44 3.10
N LYS A 136 -20.70 1.33 3.60
CA LYS A 136 -20.27 2.43 4.47
C LYS A 136 -19.62 1.90 5.73
N ARG A 137 -20.30 0.99 6.45
CA ARG A 137 -19.79 0.39 7.69
C ARG A 137 -18.42 -0.28 7.49
N LEU A 138 -18.30 -1.16 6.50
CA LEU A 138 -17.05 -1.87 6.17
C LEU A 138 -15.92 -0.91 5.76
N THR A 139 -16.24 0.19 5.06
CA THR A 139 -15.24 1.21 4.69
C THR A 139 -14.63 1.87 5.92
N TYR A 140 -15.46 2.23 6.92
CA TYR A 140 -14.96 2.78 8.18
C TYR A 140 -14.20 1.73 9.00
N GLU A 141 -14.68 0.48 9.07
CA GLU A 141 -13.98 -0.62 9.74
C GLU A 141 -12.59 -0.90 9.15
N ALA A 142 -12.46 -0.86 7.81
CA ALA A 142 -11.17 -0.99 7.14
C ALA A 142 -10.21 0.14 7.53
N PHE A 143 -10.71 1.37 7.64
CA PHE A 143 -9.90 2.51 8.06
C PHE A 143 -9.46 2.42 9.54
N ASP A 144 -10.33 1.92 10.42
CA ASP A 144 -9.97 1.67 11.81
C ASP A 144 -8.85 0.63 11.94
N CYS A 145 -8.87 -0.42 11.11
CA CYS A 145 -7.81 -1.43 11.07
C CYS A 145 -6.45 -0.84 10.68
N VAL A 146 -6.37 0.01 9.65
CA VAL A 146 -5.09 0.64 9.24
C VAL A 146 -4.59 1.71 10.21
N LYS A 147 -5.48 2.44 10.90
CA LYS A 147 -5.10 3.33 12.00
C LYS A 147 -4.39 2.53 13.09
N LYS A 148 -5.02 1.46 13.58
CA LYS A 148 -4.41 0.57 14.59
C LYS A 148 -3.11 -0.05 14.10
N ALA A 149 -3.02 -0.46 12.83
CA ALA A 149 -1.78 -0.98 12.26
C ALA A 149 -0.61 0.02 12.33
N LEU A 150 -0.87 1.31 12.10
CA LEU A 150 0.14 2.36 12.19
C LEU A 150 0.46 2.79 13.62
N GLU A 151 -0.50 2.70 14.56
CA GLU A 151 -0.23 2.86 15.99
C GLU A 151 0.78 1.80 16.47
N ILE A 152 0.66 0.57 15.99
CA ILE A 152 1.57 -0.54 16.31
C ILE A 152 2.91 -0.39 15.57
N ASN A 153 2.90 -0.10 14.28
CA ASN A 153 4.11 -0.01 13.47
C ASN A 153 4.04 1.11 12.41
N GLN A 154 4.57 2.27 12.77
CA GLN A 154 4.71 3.44 11.88
C GLN A 154 5.72 3.26 10.73
N SER A 155 6.45 2.14 10.69
CA SER A 155 7.38 1.80 9.61
C SER A 155 6.81 0.78 8.61
N CYS A 156 5.55 0.34 8.79
CA CYS A 156 4.88 -0.57 7.87
C CYS A 156 4.41 0.17 6.61
N PHE A 157 5.14 0.02 5.49
CA PHE A 157 4.79 0.68 4.23
C PHE A 157 3.38 0.28 3.75
N SER A 158 3.00 -0.99 3.91
CA SER A 158 1.68 -1.50 3.52
C SER A 158 0.56 -0.84 4.31
N ALA A 159 0.75 -0.62 5.61
CA ALA A 159 -0.21 0.10 6.43
C ALA A 159 -0.36 1.57 5.98
N HIS A 160 0.74 2.25 5.65
CA HIS A 160 0.69 3.60 5.07
C HIS A 160 -0.05 3.62 3.72
N LYS A 161 0.21 2.67 2.81
CA LYS A 161 -0.50 2.53 1.53
C LYS A 161 -2.00 2.36 1.75
N TRP A 162 -2.40 1.40 2.57
CA TRP A 162 -3.82 1.12 2.82
C TRP A 162 -4.51 2.21 3.63
N TYR A 163 -3.79 2.95 4.48
CA TYR A 163 -4.29 4.15 5.14
C TYR A 163 -4.72 5.20 4.12
N ALA A 164 -3.86 5.52 3.14
CA ALA A 164 -4.17 6.47 2.09
C ALA A 164 -5.37 6.03 1.24
N VAL A 165 -5.44 4.74 0.88
CA VAL A 165 -6.56 4.17 0.13
C VAL A 165 -7.87 4.26 0.91
N CYS A 166 -7.91 3.74 2.15
CA CYS A 166 -9.12 3.75 2.97
C CYS A 166 -9.58 5.17 3.33
N LEU A 167 -8.65 6.10 3.56
CA LEU A 167 -8.99 7.51 3.80
C LEU A 167 -9.62 8.16 2.56
N SER A 168 -9.16 7.80 1.36
CA SER A 168 -9.79 8.23 0.11
C SER A 168 -11.23 7.71 0.00
N ASP A 169 -11.46 6.43 0.33
CA ASP A 169 -12.80 5.82 0.28
C ASP A 169 -13.76 6.48 1.28
N ILE A 170 -13.30 6.79 2.50
CA ILE A 170 -14.10 7.52 3.50
C ILE A 170 -14.54 8.90 2.98
N GLY A 171 -13.72 9.55 2.15
CA GLY A 171 -14.06 10.84 1.53
C GLY A 171 -15.36 10.82 0.71
N GLU A 172 -15.83 9.66 0.27
CA GLU A 172 -17.13 9.51 -0.40
C GLU A 172 -18.33 9.71 0.55
N TYR A 173 -18.12 9.60 1.87
CA TYR A 173 -19.16 9.71 2.90
C TYR A 173 -19.09 11.01 3.71
N GLU A 174 -17.95 11.70 3.71
CA GLU A 174 -17.68 12.88 4.56
C GLU A 174 -17.85 14.22 3.83
N GLY A 175 -18.19 14.17 2.54
CA GLY A 175 -18.45 15.34 1.72
C GLY A 175 -17.19 16.05 1.22
N THR A 176 -17.37 16.94 0.26
CA THR A 176 -16.29 17.52 -0.54
C THR A 176 -15.23 18.26 0.29
N LYS A 177 -15.64 18.98 1.34
CA LYS A 177 -14.70 19.76 2.17
C LYS A 177 -13.71 18.83 2.90
N ILE A 178 -14.20 17.79 3.56
CA ILE A 178 -13.35 16.85 4.30
C ILE A 178 -12.49 16.06 3.31
N LYS A 179 -13.05 15.62 2.19
CA LYS A 179 -12.32 14.96 1.11
C LYS A 179 -11.11 15.75 0.60
N ILE A 180 -11.28 17.06 0.35
CA ILE A 180 -10.17 17.93 -0.09
C ILE A 180 -9.14 18.09 1.04
N GLY A 181 -9.56 18.23 2.30
CA GLY A 181 -8.64 18.34 3.43
C GLY A 181 -7.81 17.07 3.62
N ASN A 182 -8.43 15.90 3.48
CA ASN A 182 -7.78 14.60 3.60
C ASN A 182 -6.77 14.33 2.48
N ALA A 183 -6.84 15.05 1.36
CA ALA A 183 -5.92 14.86 0.24
C ALA A 183 -4.45 15.07 0.61
N TYR A 184 -4.15 15.99 1.54
CA TYR A 184 -2.80 16.20 2.06
C TYR A 184 -2.30 14.99 2.83
N VAL A 185 -3.12 14.48 3.75
CA VAL A 185 -2.81 13.28 4.55
C VAL A 185 -2.62 12.07 3.64
N ILE A 186 -3.46 11.92 2.61
CA ILE A 186 -3.32 10.85 1.61
C ILE A 186 -1.95 10.92 0.93
N ARG A 187 -1.54 12.10 0.46
CA ARG A 187 -0.22 12.29 -0.18
C ARG A 187 0.92 11.96 0.77
N GLU A 188 0.89 12.48 2.00
CA GLU A 188 1.93 12.22 3.01
C GLU A 188 2.11 10.73 3.31
N HIS A 189 1.00 9.99 3.47
CA HIS A 189 1.07 8.54 3.70
C HIS A 189 1.60 7.79 2.47
N LEU A 190 1.25 8.20 1.25
CA LEU A 190 1.80 7.59 0.03
C LEU A 190 3.30 7.86 -0.13
N GLU A 191 3.75 9.10 0.09
CA GLU A 191 5.17 9.46 0.07
C GLU A 191 5.96 8.67 1.14
N LYS A 192 5.38 8.50 2.33
CA LYS A 192 5.96 7.68 3.39
C LYS A 192 6.02 6.20 3.00
N ALA A 193 4.96 5.65 2.41
CA ALA A 193 4.95 4.27 1.91
C ALA A 193 6.04 4.05 0.85
N ILE A 194 6.19 4.97 -0.10
CA ILE A 194 7.22 4.93 -1.13
C ILE A 194 8.64 5.07 -0.54
N THR A 195 8.80 5.89 0.50
CA THR A 195 10.09 6.04 1.19
C THR A 195 10.48 4.76 1.93
N LEU A 196 9.51 4.12 2.59
CA LEU A 196 9.71 2.87 3.33
C LEU A 196 9.93 1.67 2.41
N ASN A 197 9.23 1.61 1.27
CA ASN A 197 9.44 0.61 0.24
C ASN A 197 9.39 1.23 -1.18
N PRO A 198 10.55 1.64 -1.73
CA PRO A 198 10.61 2.25 -3.05
C PRO A 198 10.36 1.26 -4.20
N LYS A 199 10.24 -0.04 -3.90
CA LYS A 199 9.94 -1.09 -4.87
C LYS A 199 8.46 -1.46 -4.95
N ASP A 200 7.59 -0.79 -4.19
CA ASP A 200 6.15 -1.00 -4.28
C ASP A 200 5.55 -0.16 -5.41
N ALA A 201 5.48 -0.73 -6.61
CA ALA A 201 4.94 -0.06 -7.80
C ALA A 201 3.51 0.46 -7.58
N THR A 202 2.71 -0.26 -6.77
CA THR A 202 1.34 0.14 -6.41
C THR A 202 1.31 1.48 -5.67
N SER A 203 2.09 1.69 -4.60
CA SER A 203 2.14 2.98 -3.90
C SER A 203 2.51 4.14 -4.83
N ILE A 204 3.48 3.91 -5.72
CA ILE A 204 3.93 4.90 -6.70
C ILE A 204 2.81 5.23 -7.69
N HIS A 205 2.13 4.22 -8.21
CA HIS A 205 0.97 4.39 -9.09
C HIS A 205 -0.17 5.17 -8.42
N ILE A 206 -0.49 4.86 -7.16
CA ILE A 206 -1.55 5.56 -6.41
C ILE A 206 -1.18 7.04 -6.23
N LEU A 207 0.09 7.36 -5.98
CA LEU A 207 0.53 8.76 -5.93
C LEU A 207 0.43 9.44 -7.30
N GLY A 208 0.71 8.73 -8.40
CA GLY A 208 0.44 9.21 -9.75
C GLY A 208 -1.05 9.51 -10.01
N LEU A 209 -1.96 8.66 -9.52
CA LEU A 209 -3.41 8.92 -9.60
C LEU A 209 -3.82 10.15 -8.80
N TRP A 210 -3.21 10.36 -7.63
CA TRP A 210 -3.42 11.58 -6.84
C TRP A 210 -3.01 12.80 -7.67
N CYS A 211 -1.80 12.79 -8.22
CA CYS A 211 -1.28 13.86 -9.06
C CYS A 211 -2.17 14.14 -10.27
N PHE A 212 -2.60 13.09 -10.99
CA PHE A 212 -3.47 13.23 -12.16
C PHE A 212 -4.81 13.86 -11.78
N ALA A 213 -5.44 13.40 -10.70
CA ALA A 213 -6.73 13.90 -10.27
C ALA A 213 -6.67 15.40 -9.91
N PHE A 214 -5.60 15.84 -9.23
CA PHE A 214 -5.41 17.25 -8.88
C PHE A 214 -4.99 18.13 -10.06
N ALA A 215 -4.33 17.56 -11.08
CA ALA A 215 -4.08 18.25 -12.34
C ALA A 215 -5.35 18.43 -13.19
N GLU A 216 -6.30 17.50 -13.09
CA GLU A 216 -7.58 17.52 -13.82
C GLU A 216 -8.65 18.41 -13.17
N LEU A 217 -8.47 18.82 -11.91
CA LEU A 217 -9.47 19.62 -11.19
C LEU A 217 -9.81 20.91 -11.97
N PRO A 218 -11.10 21.13 -12.28
CA PRO A 218 -11.52 22.37 -12.92
C PRO A 218 -11.12 23.60 -12.09
N TRP A 219 -10.71 24.67 -12.76
CA TRP A 219 -10.23 25.91 -12.13
C TRP A 219 -11.16 26.48 -11.04
N TYR A 220 -12.47 26.28 -11.17
CA TYR A 220 -13.46 26.76 -10.19
C TYR A 220 -13.44 25.94 -8.90
N GLN A 221 -13.14 24.64 -8.96
CA GLN A 221 -12.97 23.80 -7.77
C GLN A 221 -11.69 24.17 -7.02
N HIS A 222 -10.63 24.57 -7.73
CA HIS A 222 -9.44 25.15 -7.10
C HIS A 222 -9.74 26.41 -6.28
N LYS A 223 -10.64 27.29 -6.76
CA LYS A 223 -11.02 28.50 -6.01
C LYS A 223 -11.80 28.19 -4.74
N ILE A 224 -12.72 27.22 -4.78
CA ILE A 224 -13.47 26.78 -3.59
C ILE A 224 -12.51 26.15 -2.57
N ALA A 225 -11.58 25.32 -3.04
CA ALA A 225 -10.56 24.73 -2.20
C ALA A 225 -9.64 25.80 -1.59
N ALA A 226 -9.21 26.81 -2.35
CA ALA A 226 -8.39 27.93 -1.87
C ALA A 226 -9.10 28.87 -0.87
N MET A 227 -10.44 28.93 -0.90
CA MET A 227 -11.21 29.68 0.11
C MET A 227 -11.28 28.94 1.45
N ILE A 228 -11.21 27.61 1.42
CA ILE A 228 -11.32 26.76 2.61
C ILE A 228 -9.92 26.45 3.19
N PHE A 229 -8.93 26.28 2.31
CA PHE A 229 -7.56 25.90 2.62
C PHE A 229 -6.63 26.99 2.10
N ALA A 230 -5.64 27.42 2.91
CA ALA A 230 -4.71 28.50 2.56
C ALA A 230 -3.99 28.26 1.22
N SER A 231 -3.69 27.00 0.91
CA SER A 231 -3.41 26.52 -0.44
C SER A 231 -4.23 25.25 -0.68
N PRO A 232 -4.85 25.06 -1.86
CA PRO A 232 -5.47 23.80 -2.22
C PRO A 232 -4.40 22.80 -2.66
N PRO A 233 -4.59 21.48 -2.44
CA PRO A 233 -3.68 20.51 -3.02
C PRO A 233 -3.69 20.67 -4.55
N SER A 234 -2.51 20.69 -5.15
CA SER A 234 -2.34 20.89 -6.58
C SER A 234 -1.20 20.02 -7.09
N SER A 235 -1.28 19.64 -8.35
CA SER A 235 -0.28 18.84 -9.05
C SER A 235 -0.34 19.14 -10.55
N THR A 236 0.62 18.63 -11.30
CA THR A 236 0.69 18.74 -12.76
C THR A 236 0.56 17.37 -13.43
N TYR A 237 0.26 17.37 -14.74
CA TYR A 237 0.25 16.13 -15.53
C TYR A 237 1.66 15.56 -15.68
N GLU A 238 2.69 16.41 -15.70
CA GLU A 238 4.10 16.02 -15.73
C GLU A 238 4.51 15.27 -14.46
N GLU A 239 4.08 15.75 -13.28
CA GLU A 239 4.31 15.06 -12.00
C GLU A 239 3.61 13.70 -11.99
N ALA A 240 2.35 13.64 -12.44
CA ALA A 240 1.61 12.38 -12.56
C ALA A 240 2.32 11.38 -13.49
N LEU A 241 2.76 11.84 -14.67
CA LEU A 241 3.47 11.02 -15.64
C LEU A 241 4.76 10.46 -15.05
N SER A 242 5.53 11.29 -14.33
CA SER A 242 6.76 10.87 -13.67
C SER A 242 6.52 9.71 -12.70
N PHE A 243 5.45 9.78 -11.90
CA PHE A 243 5.11 8.68 -11.00
C PHE A 243 4.66 7.42 -11.76
N PHE A 244 3.79 7.54 -12.77
CA PHE A 244 3.33 6.37 -13.52
C PHE A 244 4.47 5.66 -14.28
N LEU A 245 5.40 6.41 -14.88
CA LEU A 245 6.58 5.85 -15.54
C LEU A 245 7.52 5.18 -14.52
N ARG A 246 7.76 5.82 -13.37
CA ARG A 246 8.55 5.22 -12.30
C ARG A 246 7.92 3.92 -11.78
N ALA A 247 6.60 3.81 -11.73
CA ALA A 247 5.94 2.55 -11.37
C ALA A 247 6.27 1.42 -12.36
N GLU A 248 6.29 1.71 -13.68
CA GLU A 248 6.72 0.74 -14.71
C GLU A 248 8.22 0.42 -14.65
N GLU A 249 9.06 1.37 -14.25
CA GLU A 249 10.49 1.12 -14.05
C GLU A 249 10.75 0.17 -12.88
N VAL A 250 9.93 0.27 -11.84
CA VAL A 250 10.02 -0.57 -10.63
C VAL A 250 9.49 -1.98 -10.89
N ASP A 251 8.34 -2.09 -11.53
CA ASP A 251 7.73 -3.36 -11.91
C ASP A 251 7.06 -3.23 -13.28
N CYS A 252 7.69 -3.80 -14.30
CA CYS A 252 7.26 -3.63 -15.68
C CYS A 252 5.97 -4.39 -15.95
N ASN A 253 4.98 -3.72 -16.55
CA ASN A 253 3.70 -4.33 -16.94
C ASN A 253 2.94 -4.95 -15.75
N PHE A 254 3.10 -4.39 -14.55
CA PHE A 254 2.50 -4.91 -13.31
C PHE A 254 0.99 -4.67 -13.20
N TYR A 255 0.48 -3.62 -13.86
CA TYR A 255 -0.92 -3.21 -13.71
C TYR A 255 -1.43 -2.50 -14.97
N SER A 256 -2.45 -3.08 -15.61
CA SER A 256 -3.07 -2.55 -16.83
C SER A 256 -3.54 -1.10 -16.68
N LYS A 257 -4.08 -0.74 -15.51
CA LYS A 257 -4.54 0.62 -15.22
C LYS A 257 -3.39 1.62 -15.24
N ASN A 258 -2.19 1.23 -14.83
CA ASN A 258 -1.03 2.12 -14.91
C ASN A 258 -0.70 2.46 -16.36
N LEU A 259 -0.64 1.48 -17.26
CA LEU A 259 -0.43 1.68 -18.71
C LEU A 259 -1.47 2.64 -19.31
N LEU A 260 -2.74 2.44 -18.97
CA LEU A 260 -3.83 3.31 -19.40
C LEU A 260 -3.62 4.74 -18.91
N MET A 261 -3.25 4.92 -17.64
CA MET A 261 -3.03 6.25 -17.06
C MET A 261 -1.80 6.93 -17.67
N VAL A 262 -0.73 6.21 -18.00
CA VAL A 262 0.40 6.77 -18.78
C VAL A 262 -0.11 7.29 -20.13
N GLY A 263 -0.89 6.50 -20.86
CA GLY A 263 -1.48 6.90 -22.14
C GLY A 263 -2.37 8.14 -22.02
N LYS A 264 -3.28 8.16 -21.03
CA LYS A 264 -4.16 9.31 -20.76
C LYS A 264 -3.37 10.57 -20.39
N THR A 265 -2.31 10.42 -19.61
CA THR A 265 -1.47 11.56 -19.21
C THR A 265 -0.75 12.16 -20.42
N TYR A 266 -0.22 11.33 -21.32
CA TYR A 266 0.34 11.83 -22.58
C TYR A 266 -0.70 12.52 -23.48
N MET A 267 -1.97 12.08 -23.48
CA MET A 267 -3.04 12.82 -24.17
C MET A 267 -3.23 14.22 -23.59
N MET A 268 -3.25 14.35 -22.25
CA MET A 268 -3.38 15.65 -21.59
C MET A 268 -2.19 16.57 -21.87
N LEU A 269 -1.00 16.00 -22.04
CA LEU A 269 0.23 16.69 -22.45
C LEU A 269 0.34 16.92 -23.96
N LYS A 270 -0.65 16.49 -24.75
CA LYS A 270 -0.69 16.60 -26.23
C LYS A 270 0.46 15.87 -26.94
N GLU A 271 1.03 14.84 -26.31
CA GLU A 271 2.05 13.98 -26.89
C GLU A 271 1.42 12.71 -27.50
N GLU A 272 0.71 12.89 -28.61
CA GLU A 272 -0.18 11.86 -29.16
C GLU A 272 0.52 10.56 -29.56
N GLU A 273 1.72 10.62 -30.13
CA GLU A 273 2.49 9.42 -30.52
C GLU A 273 2.77 8.53 -29.30
N LYS A 274 3.22 9.12 -28.20
CA LYS A 274 3.46 8.40 -26.95
C LYS A 274 2.14 7.92 -26.34
N ALA A 275 1.09 8.72 -26.40
CA ALA A 275 -0.24 8.30 -25.96
C ALA A 275 -0.71 7.05 -26.72
N ARG A 276 -0.63 7.05 -28.06
CA ARG A 276 -0.98 5.89 -28.91
C ARG A 276 -0.17 4.65 -28.53
N MET A 277 1.14 4.79 -28.30
CA MET A 277 2.01 3.69 -27.87
C MET A 277 1.53 3.07 -26.55
N TRP A 278 1.32 3.89 -25.51
CA TRP A 278 0.93 3.40 -24.19
C TRP A 278 -0.51 2.86 -24.13
N LEU A 279 -1.44 3.51 -24.82
CA LEU A 279 -2.81 3.02 -24.94
C LEU A 279 -2.88 1.70 -25.71
N SER A 280 -2.01 1.48 -26.71
CA SER A 280 -1.90 0.18 -27.38
C SER A 280 -1.42 -0.90 -26.41
N LYS A 281 -0.42 -0.62 -25.58
CA LYS A 281 0.00 -1.54 -24.52
C LYS A 281 -1.14 -1.87 -23.54
N ALA A 282 -1.91 -0.86 -23.12
CA ALA A 282 -3.06 -1.06 -22.24
C ALA A 282 -4.18 -1.89 -22.88
N ARG A 283 -4.44 -1.70 -24.19
CA ARG A 283 -5.38 -2.53 -24.96
C ARG A 283 -4.90 -3.97 -25.05
N ASP A 284 -3.62 -4.18 -25.31
CA ASP A 284 -3.05 -5.50 -25.57
C ASP A 284 -2.68 -6.26 -24.28
N TYR A 285 -2.94 -5.67 -23.12
CA TYR A 285 -2.72 -6.28 -21.82
C TYR A 285 -3.64 -7.50 -21.60
N PRO A 286 -3.12 -8.65 -21.11
CA PRO A 286 -3.95 -9.83 -20.83
C PRO A 286 -5.03 -9.56 -19.77
N ALA A 287 -6.30 -9.70 -20.15
CA ALA A 287 -7.40 -9.44 -19.25
C ALA A 287 -7.65 -10.60 -18.27
N HIS A 288 -7.31 -10.40 -16.99
CA HIS A 288 -7.52 -11.38 -15.93
C HIS A 288 -8.65 -10.97 -14.97
N THR A 289 -8.82 -9.66 -14.76
CA THR A 289 -9.81 -9.08 -13.88
C THR A 289 -10.88 -8.33 -14.66
N GLU A 290 -12.00 -8.01 -14.00
CA GLU A 290 -13.01 -7.14 -14.60
C GLU A 290 -12.48 -5.73 -14.87
N GLU A 291 -11.54 -5.26 -14.04
CA GLU A 291 -10.86 -3.99 -14.27
C GLU A 291 -10.02 -4.02 -15.55
N ASP A 292 -9.28 -5.11 -15.82
CA ASP A 292 -8.49 -5.22 -17.05
C ASP A 292 -9.38 -5.15 -18.29
N LYS A 293 -10.58 -5.73 -18.25
CA LYS A 293 -11.56 -5.61 -19.35
C LYS A 293 -12.02 -4.16 -19.53
N GLN A 294 -12.23 -3.45 -18.42
CA GLN A 294 -12.64 -2.05 -18.42
C GLN A 294 -11.52 -1.15 -18.96
N VAL A 295 -10.27 -1.43 -18.58
CA VAL A 295 -9.06 -0.79 -19.11
C VAL A 295 -8.94 -1.03 -20.61
N HIS A 296 -9.08 -2.28 -21.07
CA HIS A 296 -9.05 -2.62 -22.49
C HIS A 296 -10.07 -1.80 -23.27
N LYS A 297 -11.33 -1.77 -22.80
CA LYS A 297 -12.40 -1.01 -23.44
C LYS A 297 -12.08 0.48 -23.50
N GLU A 298 -11.66 1.08 -22.39
CA GLU A 298 -11.31 2.50 -22.32
C GLU A 298 -10.14 2.82 -23.27
N ALA A 299 -9.11 1.96 -23.32
CA ALA A 299 -7.98 2.12 -24.22
C ALA A 299 -8.39 2.08 -25.70
N VAL A 300 -9.25 1.13 -26.11
CA VAL A 300 -9.79 1.04 -27.47
C VAL A 300 -10.54 2.31 -27.85
N ASP A 301 -11.39 2.82 -26.95
CA ASP A 301 -12.20 4.01 -27.21
C ASP A 301 -11.34 5.28 -27.31
N LEU A 302 -10.29 5.40 -26.49
CA LEU A 302 -9.32 6.49 -26.58
C LEU A 302 -8.48 6.44 -27.86
N LEU A 303 -8.03 5.25 -28.28
CA LEU A 303 -7.29 5.08 -29.53
C LEU A 303 -8.12 5.48 -30.75
N LYS A 304 -9.43 5.18 -30.77
CA LYS A 304 -10.33 5.65 -31.83
C LYS A 304 -10.40 7.18 -31.89
N LYS A 305 -10.42 7.85 -30.74
CA LYS A 305 -10.44 9.33 -30.67
C LYS A 305 -9.14 9.97 -31.18
N LEU A 306 -8.01 9.30 -31.03
CA LEU A 306 -6.70 9.80 -31.52
C LEU A 306 -6.46 9.54 -33.01
N ASN A 307 -7.32 8.77 -33.66
CA ASN A 307 -7.22 8.46 -35.10
C ASN A 307 -8.22 9.27 -35.94
N ASN A 308 -9.11 10.03 -35.30
CA ASN A 308 -10.11 10.90 -35.92
C ASN A 308 -9.66 12.36 -35.81
#